data_AF-A0A7Z9I884-F1
#
_entry.id   AF-A0A7Z9I884-F1
#
_cell.length_a   1.000
_cell.length_b   1.000
_cell.length_c   1.000
_cell.angle_alpha   90.00
_cell.angle_beta   90.00
_cell.angle_gamma   90.00
#
_symmetry.space_group_name_H-M   'P 1'
#
loop_
_entity.id
_entity.type
_entity.pdbx_description
1 polymer ?
#
loop_
_entity_poly.entity_id
_entity_poly.type
_entity_poly.pdbx_seq_one_letter_code
_entity_poly.pdbx_strand_id
1 'polypeptide(L)' 'MEVSAKKVNKVVDTTGAGDQYAAGFLYGLAKEKSLAECGRLGSIAAAEVISHYGGRPLVKLSSLI' A
#
# COMPACT_ATOMS: atom_id res chain seq x y z
N MET A 1 10.67 -7.65 -13.04
CA MET A 1 9.76 -8.22 -12.02
C MET A 1 8.58 -7.28 -11.91
N GLU A 2 7.38 -7.81 -12.04
CA GLU A 2 6.14 -7.04 -11.97
C GLU A 2 5.31 -7.56 -10.78
N VAL A 3 4.70 -6.66 -10.01
CA VAL A 3 3.81 -7.00 -8.90
C VAL A 3 2.45 -6.41 -9.19
N SER A 4 1.42 -7.27 -9.25
CA SER A 4 0.05 -6.83 -9.52
C SER A 4 -0.48 -5.98 -8.38
N ALA A 5 -1.26 -4.95 -8.72
CA ALA A 5 -1.93 -4.12 -7.73
C ALA A 5 -2.96 -4.93 -6.91
N LYS A 6 -3.06 -4.64 -5.61
CA LYS A 6 -4.13 -5.09 -4.73
C LYS A 6 -5.46 -4.56 -5.27
N LYS A 7 -6.41 -5.47 -5.49
CA LYS A 7 -7.76 -5.09 -5.94
C LYS A 7 -8.47 -4.25 -4.88
N VAL A 8 -9.16 -3.22 -5.35
CA VAL A 8 -9.99 -2.32 -4.56
C VAL A 8 -11.39 -2.32 -5.14
N ASN A 9 -12.43 -2.37 -4.30
CA ASN A 9 -13.82 -2.39 -4.77
C ASN A 9 -14.23 -1.06 -5.42
N LYS A 10 -13.76 0.06 -4.87
CA LYS A 10 -14.02 1.40 -5.38
C LYS A 10 -12.84 2.31 -5.06
N VAL A 11 -12.36 3.04 -6.07
CA VAL A 11 -11.41 4.14 -5.87
C VAL A 11 -12.21 5.40 -5.54
N VAL A 12 -11.89 6.04 -4.41
CA VAL A 12 -12.60 7.20 -3.88
C VAL A 12 -11.78 8.48 -4.04
N ASP A 13 -10.52 8.45 -3.67
CA ASP A 13 -9.59 9.58 -3.71
C ASP A 13 -8.17 9.05 -3.91
N THR A 14 -7.42 9.51 -4.90
CA THR A 14 -6.07 8.99 -5.17
C THR A 14 -4.98 9.69 -4.34
N THR A 15 -5.34 10.66 -3.51
CA THR A 15 -4.41 11.41 -2.68
C THR A 15 -3.62 10.46 -1.76
N GLY A 16 -2.29 10.57 -1.77
CA GLY A 16 -1.42 9.77 -0.91
C GLY A 16 -1.15 8.33 -1.40
N ALA A 17 -1.67 7.92 -2.57
CA ALA A 17 -1.44 6.57 -3.10
C ALA A 17 0.06 6.23 -3.26
N GLY A 18 0.83 7.14 -3.85
CA GLY A 18 2.28 6.97 -4.03
C GLY A 18 3.04 6.97 -2.70
N ASP A 19 2.65 7.85 -1.78
CA ASP A 19 3.26 7.97 -0.46
C ASP A 19 3.07 6.68 0.35
N GLN A 20 1.86 6.13 0.35
CA GLN A 20 1.56 4.88 1.04
C GLN A 20 2.19 3.67 0.35
N TYR A 21 2.26 3.66 -0.99
CA TYR A 21 3.03 2.63 -1.70
C TYR A 21 4.50 2.63 -1.27
N ALA A 22 5.14 3.81 -1.28
CA ALA A 22 6.52 3.96 -0.85
C ALA A 22 6.69 3.56 0.62
N ALA A 23 5.78 3.96 1.50
CA ALA A 23 5.82 3.60 2.91
C ALA A 23 5.79 2.07 3.12
N GLY A 24 4.85 1.37 2.46
CA GLY A 24 4.77 -0.09 2.54
C GLY A 24 5.97 -0.80 1.91
N PHE A 25 6.49 -0.28 0.79
CA PHE A 25 7.67 -0.83 0.13
C PHE A 25 8.93 -0.68 1.00
N LEU A 26 9.17 0.53 1.52
CA LEU A 26 10.32 0.83 2.37
C LEU A 26 10.23 0.09 3.72
N TYR A 27 9.03 -0.12 4.24
CA TYR A 27 8.82 -0.99 5.40
C TYR A 27 9.27 -2.42 5.13
N GLY A 28 8.87 -3.00 3.99
CA GLY A 28 9.33 -4.34 3.58
C GLY A 28 10.85 -4.40 3.42
N LEU A 29 11.43 -3.38 2.78
CA LEU A 29 12.87 -3.29 2.56
C LEU A 29 13.66 -3.21 3.88
N ALA A 30 13.20 -2.39 4.82
CA ALA A 30 13.78 -2.28 6.17
C ALA A 30 13.64 -3.56 7.00
N LYS A 31 12.79 -4.51 6.57
CA LYS A 31 12.60 -5.84 7.15
C LYS A 31 13.24 -6.95 6.30
N GLU A 32 14.15 -6.60 5.40
CA GLU A 32 14.90 -7.53 4.53
C GLU A 32 13.99 -8.47 3.74
N LYS A 33 12.79 -7.99 3.37
CA LYS A 33 11.87 -8.75 2.52
C LYS A 33 12.34 -8.74 1.08
N SER A 34 11.87 -9.74 0.30
CA SER A 34 12.13 -9.76 -1.14
C SER A 34 11.47 -8.55 -1.83
N LEU A 35 12.02 -8.11 -2.96
CA LEU A 35 11.45 -6.98 -3.71
C LEU A 35 9.98 -7.21 -4.11
N ALA A 36 9.62 -8.46 -4.41
CA ALA A 36 8.23 -8.84 -4.70
C ALA A 36 7.31 -8.59 -3.50
N GLU A 37 7.77 -8.95 -2.30
CA GLU A 37 7.02 -8.74 -1.07
C GLU A 37 6.97 -7.26 -0.68
N CYS A 38 8.04 -6.49 -0.90
CA CYS A 38 8.02 -5.03 -0.74
C CYS A 38 6.95 -4.40 -1.66
N GLY A 39 6.89 -4.82 -2.93
CA GLY A 39 5.86 -4.37 -3.87
C GLY A 39 4.45 -4.74 -3.40
N ARG A 40 4.26 -5.95 -2.86
CA ARG A 40 2.96 -6.39 -2.31
C ARG A 40 2.53 -5.53 -1.12
N LEU A 41 3.44 -5.24 -0.19
CA LEU A 41 3.17 -4.41 0.99
C LEU A 41 2.85 -2.97 0.60
N GLY A 42 3.61 -2.37 -0.31
CA GLY A 42 3.30 -1.06 -0.89
C GLY A 42 1.92 -1.04 -1.55
N SER A 43 1.60 -2.08 -2.33
CA SER A 43 0.31 -2.16 -3.00
C SER A 43 -0.87 -2.27 -2.03
N ILE A 44 -0.73 -2.99 -0.92
CA ILE A 44 -1.76 -3.09 0.13
C ILE A 44 -1.98 -1.72 0.79
N ALA A 45 -0.91 -1.00 1.13
CA ALA A 45 -1.01 0.33 1.74
C ALA A 45 -1.65 1.36 0.79
N ALA A 46 -1.26 1.34 -0.49
CA ALA A 46 -1.86 2.20 -1.50
C ALA A 46 -3.35 1.87 -1.73
N ALA A 47 -3.72 0.59 -1.76
CA ALA A 47 -5.11 0.18 -1.92
C ALA A 47 -6.01 0.65 -0.78
N GLU A 48 -5.51 0.69 0.45
CA GLU A 48 -6.27 1.18 1.59
C GLU A 48 -6.53 2.69 1.47
N VAL A 49 -5.49 3.49 1.25
CA VAL A 49 -5.65 4.97 1.24
C VAL A 49 -6.54 5.45 0.09
N ILE A 50 -6.53 4.75 -1.05
CA ILE A 50 -7.38 5.16 -2.18
C ILE A 50 -8.86 4.79 -2.03
N SER A 51 -9.22 4.03 -0.98
CA SER A 51 -10.58 3.55 -0.72
C SER A 51 -11.43 4.52 0.08
N HIS A 52 -10.86 5.64 0.55
CA HIS A 52 -11.53 6.66 1.34
C HIS A 52 -10.93 8.04 1.04
N TYR A 53 -11.51 9.11 1.57
CA TYR A 53 -10.95 10.45 1.42
C TYR A 53 -9.74 10.67 2.34
N GLY A 54 -8.73 11.39 1.85
CA GLY A 54 -7.56 11.83 2.62
C GLY A 54 -6.32 10.93 2.47
N GLY A 55 -5.13 11.53 2.52
CA GLY A 55 -3.86 10.87 2.20
C GLY A 55 -3.20 10.04 3.31
N ARG A 56 -3.97 9.59 4.32
CA ARG A 56 -3.46 8.74 5.41
C ARG A 56 -4.43 7.60 5.72
N PRO A 57 -3.92 6.40 6.08
CA PRO A 57 -4.77 5.27 6.43
C PRO A 57 -5.75 5.56 7.56
N LEU A 58 -6.99 5.08 7.41
CA LEU A 58 -8.01 5.10 8.46
C LEU A 58 -7.97 3.85 9.33
N VAL A 59 -7.29 2.80 8.88
CA VAL A 59 -7.04 1.58 9.66
C VAL A 59 -5.55 1.35 9.91
N LYS A 60 -5.25 0.49 10.88
CA LYS A 60 -3.87 0.03 11.09
C LYS A 60 -3.45 -0.84 9.91
N LEU A 61 -2.45 -0.39 9.13
CA LEU A 61 -1.95 -1.15 7.98
C LEU A 61 -1.51 -2.58 8.32
N SER A 62 -1.00 -2.81 9.53
CA SER A 62 -0.62 -4.15 10.00
C SER A 62 -1.79 -5.13 10.14
N SER A 63 -3.04 -4.65 10.12
CA SER A 63 -4.24 -5.51 10.13
C SER A 63 -4.63 -6.02 8.74
N LEU A 64 -3.93 -5.60 7.68
CA LEU A 64 -4.24 -5.91 6.28
C LEU A 64 -3.33 -6.97 5.66
N ILE A 65 -2.38 -7.51 6.43
CA ILE A 65 -1.30 -8.40 5.99
C ILE A 65 -1.29 -9.72 6.74
#